data_AF-A0A8X6VHR5-F1
#
_entry.id   AF-A0A8X6VHR5-F1
#
_cell.length_a   1.000
_cell.length_b   1.000
_cell.length_c   1.000
_cell.angle_alpha   90.00
_cell.angle_beta   90.00
_cell.angle_gamma   90.00
#
_symmetry.space_group_name_H-M   'P 1'
#
loop_
_entity.id
_entity.type
_entity.pdbx_description
1 polymer ?
#
loop_
_entity_poly.entity_id
_entity_poly.type
_entity_poly.pdbx_seq_one_letter_code
_entity_poly.pdbx_strand_id
1 'polypeptide(L)'
;MIKTTLSYEKPRQCTNCWKFGHLQKFCRSAIKCRICSLNHSENECKEIKIKKCSSCGEGHEANDKDCKRYKEEIEILKIKVQQQISRNEAVENFQREKKTSYSTKTYNDQTEKIENLEKKLAKLEMKFEETNNIFEKKLEQIVQLFTSELNTVVAQINLRFSSLMNTMESTLKKVASNITIQKDDDFLISRKQNEKAKRFKKISEQRGNSLDSVVEKNKGTLK
;
A
#
# COMPACT_ATOMS: atom_id res chain seq x y z
N MET A 1 44.17 27.83 -43.14
CA MET A 1 44.43 27.24 -41.80
C MET A 1 45.49 26.17 -41.93
N ILE A 2 46.70 26.40 -41.43
CA ILE A 2 47.77 25.40 -41.43
C ILE A 2 47.41 24.38 -40.34
N LYS A 3 47.05 23.15 -40.71
CA LYS A 3 46.97 22.03 -39.75
C LYS A 3 48.38 21.64 -39.38
N THR A 4 48.94 22.26 -38.35
CA THR A 4 50.21 21.82 -37.77
C THR A 4 49.96 20.46 -37.12
N THR A 5 50.33 19.37 -37.80
CA THR A 5 50.32 18.04 -37.21
C THR A 5 51.31 18.05 -36.06
N LEU A 6 50.80 18.05 -34.84
CA LEU A 6 51.62 18.05 -33.64
C LEU A 6 52.39 16.72 -33.57
N SER A 7 53.67 16.75 -33.95
CA SER A 7 54.52 15.57 -34.00
C SER A 7 55.09 15.27 -32.62
N TYR A 8 54.94 14.04 -32.14
CA TYR A 8 55.53 13.56 -30.89
C TYR A 8 56.53 12.44 -31.18
N GLU A 9 57.61 12.38 -30.40
CA GLU A 9 58.65 11.36 -30.58
C GLU A 9 58.13 9.95 -30.30
N LYS A 10 58.76 8.94 -30.91
CA LYS A 10 58.48 7.54 -30.57
C LYS A 10 58.83 7.27 -29.10
N PRO A 11 58.00 6.54 -28.34
CA PRO A 11 58.30 6.08 -26.99
C PRO A 11 59.70 5.50 -26.87
N ARG A 12 60.52 6.11 -26.01
CA ARG A 12 61.85 5.60 -25.70
C ARG A 12 61.71 4.38 -24.80
N GLN A 13 62.00 3.21 -25.37
CA GLN A 13 62.00 1.93 -24.67
C GLN A 13 63.42 1.43 -24.48
N CYS A 14 63.78 1.11 -23.25
CA CYS A 14 65.09 0.56 -22.91
C CYS A 14 65.20 -0.88 -23.42
N THR A 15 66.16 -1.19 -24.28
CA THR A 15 66.40 -2.54 -24.81
C THR A 15 67.02 -3.51 -23.80
N ASN A 16 67.45 -3.03 -22.63
CA ASN A 16 67.96 -3.89 -21.55
C ASN A 16 66.85 -4.39 -20.62
N CYS A 17 65.93 -3.53 -20.18
CA CYS A 17 64.87 -3.91 -19.23
C CYS A 17 63.45 -3.85 -19.82
N TRP A 18 63.32 -3.37 -21.05
CA TRP A 18 62.08 -3.15 -21.81
C TRP A 18 61.06 -2.20 -21.17
N LYS A 19 61.48 -1.39 -20.19
CA LYS A 19 60.69 -0.29 -19.62
C LYS A 19 60.87 1.01 -20.40
N PHE A 20 59.91 1.92 -20.30
CA PHE A 20 59.93 3.22 -20.96
C PHE A 20 60.66 4.31 -20.14
N GLY A 21 61.10 5.37 -20.82
CA GLY A 21 61.53 6.62 -20.19
C GLY A 21 63.04 6.78 -19.94
N HIS A 22 63.86 5.79 -20.31
CA HIS A 22 65.32 5.89 -20.20
C HIS A 22 66.03 5.11 -21.33
N LEU A 23 67.29 5.48 -21.58
CA LEU A 23 68.17 4.78 -22.54
C LEU A 23 68.87 3.61 -21.86
N GLN A 24 69.26 2.59 -22.65
CA GLN A 24 70.02 1.44 -22.15
C GLN A 24 71.27 1.83 -21.37
N LYS A 25 72.02 2.84 -21.83
CA LYS A 25 73.23 3.34 -21.15
C LYS A 25 73.00 3.86 -19.72
N PHE A 26 71.77 4.24 -19.38
CA PHE A 26 71.38 4.73 -18.06
C PHE A 26 70.56 3.69 -17.28
N CYS A 27 70.41 2.48 -17.82
CA CYS A 27 69.66 1.42 -17.18
C CYS A 27 70.48 0.80 -16.04
N ARG A 28 69.90 0.73 -14.85
CA ARG A 28 70.50 0.09 -13.66
C ARG A 28 69.89 -1.29 -13.37
N SER A 29 68.98 -1.77 -14.21
CA SER A 29 68.33 -3.06 -14.04
C SER A 29 69.13 -4.19 -14.70
N ALA A 30 68.95 -5.42 -14.23
CA ALA A 30 69.42 -6.60 -14.94
C ALA A 30 68.78 -6.71 -16.32
N ILE A 31 69.47 -7.37 -17.26
CA ILE A 31 68.91 -7.67 -18.58
C ILE A 31 67.63 -8.48 -18.44
N LYS A 32 66.62 -8.12 -19.24
CA LYS A 32 65.33 -8.79 -19.29
C LYS A 32 65.10 -9.34 -20.68
N CYS A 33 64.65 -10.58 -20.75
CA CYS A 33 64.25 -11.19 -22.01
C CYS A 33 63.01 -10.48 -22.56
N ARG A 34 63.03 -10.14 -23.86
CA ARG A 34 61.91 -9.50 -24.56
C ARG A 34 60.63 -10.33 -24.52
N ILE A 35 60.79 -11.66 -24.54
CA ILE A 35 59.70 -12.62 -24.70
C ILE A 35 59.09 -12.98 -23.34
N CYS A 36 59.88 -13.42 -22.37
CA CYS A 36 59.37 -13.96 -21.10
C CYS A 36 59.62 -13.09 -19.85
N SER A 37 60.28 -11.93 -19.98
CA SER A 37 60.59 -11.01 -18.87
C SER A 37 61.49 -11.56 -17.74
N LEU A 38 62.15 -12.69 -17.95
CA LEU A 38 63.15 -13.26 -17.03
C LEU A 38 64.55 -12.67 -17.26
N ASN A 39 65.47 -12.94 -16.34
CA ASN A 39 66.82 -12.35 -16.31
C ASN A 39 67.80 -13.08 -17.25
N HIS A 40 67.60 -12.95 -18.56
CA HIS A 40 68.50 -13.47 -19.60
C HIS A 40 68.31 -12.70 -20.92
N SER A 41 69.20 -12.89 -21.89
CA SER A 41 69.08 -12.29 -23.22
C SER A 41 68.02 -13.01 -24.07
N GLU A 42 67.47 -12.37 -25.11
CA GLU A 42 66.49 -13.04 -25.99
C GLU A 42 67.06 -14.33 -26.63
N ASN A 43 68.36 -14.35 -26.91
CA ASN A 43 69.05 -15.50 -27.53
C ASN A 43 69.14 -16.72 -26.60
N GLU A 44 69.03 -16.53 -25.29
CA GLU A 44 69.09 -17.59 -24.27
C GLU A 44 67.70 -18.06 -23.84
N CYS A 45 66.64 -17.59 -24.50
CA CYS A 45 65.28 -17.84 -24.05
C CYS A 45 64.83 -19.27 -24.32
N LYS A 46 64.59 -20.03 -23.25
CA LYS A 46 63.96 -21.36 -23.30
C LYS A 46 62.42 -21.30 -23.27
N GLU A 47 61.86 -20.19 -22.79
CA GLU A 47 60.43 -19.98 -22.57
C GLU A 47 59.74 -19.25 -23.74
N ILE A 48 60.09 -19.57 -24.99
CA ILE A 48 59.64 -18.82 -26.18
C ILE A 48 58.10 -18.82 -26.32
N LYS A 49 57.42 -19.85 -25.77
CA LYS A 49 55.96 -19.99 -25.82
C LYS A 49 55.21 -19.19 -24.75
N ILE A 50 55.88 -18.83 -23.65
CA ILE A 50 55.25 -18.10 -22.54
C ILE A 50 55.66 -16.63 -22.65
N LYS A 51 54.83 -15.88 -23.39
CA LYS A 51 55.02 -14.44 -23.56
C LYS A 51 54.60 -13.71 -22.30
N LYS A 52 55.45 -12.79 -21.84
CA LYS A 52 55.19 -11.91 -20.71
C LYS A 52 55.90 -10.59 -20.92
N CYS A 53 55.16 -9.50 -20.88
CA CYS A 53 55.70 -8.16 -21.05
C CYS A 53 56.27 -7.61 -19.74
N SER A 54 57.48 -7.04 -19.78
CA SER A 54 58.13 -6.52 -18.56
C SER A 54 57.55 -5.18 -18.10
N SER A 55 56.82 -4.50 -18.99
CA SER A 55 56.22 -3.19 -18.74
C SER A 55 54.82 -3.28 -18.13
N CYS A 56 53.92 -4.11 -18.68
CA CYS A 56 52.55 -4.27 -18.19
C CYS A 56 52.31 -5.58 -17.42
N GLY A 57 53.12 -6.62 -17.63
CA GLY A 57 52.94 -7.94 -17.03
C GLY A 57 51.99 -8.88 -17.79
N GLU A 58 51.37 -8.42 -18.88
CA GLU A 58 50.39 -9.20 -19.67
C GLU A 58 51.08 -10.14 -20.70
N GLY A 59 50.28 -11.04 -21.27
CA GLY A 59 50.71 -12.16 -22.12
C GLY A 59 51.11 -11.80 -23.54
N HIS A 60 52.08 -10.91 -23.71
CA HIS A 60 52.63 -10.50 -25.01
C HIS A 60 54.12 -10.13 -24.89
N GLU A 61 54.80 -9.91 -26.02
CA GLU A 61 56.21 -9.50 -26.02
C GLU A 61 56.37 -8.06 -25.56
N ALA A 62 57.55 -7.72 -25.02
CA ALA A 62 57.74 -6.42 -24.41
C ALA A 62 57.73 -5.23 -25.40
N ASN A 63 58.00 -5.48 -26.70
CA ASN A 63 58.01 -4.47 -27.78
C ASN A 63 56.66 -4.36 -28.52
N ASP A 64 55.62 -5.04 -28.05
CA ASP A 64 54.29 -5.00 -28.66
C ASP A 64 53.69 -3.58 -28.60
N LYS A 65 53.19 -3.10 -29.74
CA LYS A 65 52.54 -1.78 -29.86
C LYS A 65 51.13 -1.76 -29.27
N ASP A 66 50.51 -2.94 -29.12
CA ASP A 66 49.21 -3.06 -28.49
C ASP A 66 49.28 -3.06 -26.96
N CYS A 67 50.49 -3.14 -26.41
CA CYS A 67 50.76 -3.01 -24.99
C CYS A 67 50.10 -1.77 -24.40
N LYS A 68 49.31 -1.96 -23.34
CA LYS A 68 48.68 -0.86 -22.59
C LYS A 68 49.69 0.20 -22.16
N ARG A 69 50.86 -0.21 -21.64
CA ARG A 69 51.91 0.74 -21.24
C ARG A 69 52.51 1.51 -22.40
N TYR A 70 52.62 0.90 -23.58
CA TYR A 70 53.04 1.60 -24.80
C TYR A 70 52.04 2.67 -25.19
N LYS A 71 50.73 2.34 -25.18
CA LYS A 71 49.65 3.29 -25.47
C LYS A 71 49.60 4.43 -24.45
N GLU A 72 49.73 4.14 -23.15
CA GLU A 72 49.82 5.17 -22.10
C GLU A 72 51.01 6.11 -22.32
N GLU A 73 52.17 5.55 -22.69
CA GLU A 73 53.38 6.31 -22.98
C GLU A 73 53.23 7.23 -24.20
N ILE A 74 52.50 6.80 -25.23
CA ILE A 74 52.13 7.64 -26.38
C ILE A 74 51.29 8.85 -25.93
N GLU A 75 50.27 8.64 -25.09
CA GLU A 75 49.42 9.73 -24.59
C GLU A 75 50.21 10.71 -23.72
N ILE A 76 51.11 10.22 -22.87
CA ILE A 76 52.01 11.07 -22.08
C ILE A 76 52.88 11.94 -23.00
N LEU A 77 53.41 11.38 -24.09
CA LEU A 77 54.21 12.14 -25.04
C LEU A 77 53.38 13.15 -25.85
N LYS A 78 52.12 12.83 -26.16
CA LYS A 78 51.20 13.80 -26.77
C LYS A 78 50.93 14.96 -25.82
N ILE A 79 50.59 14.69 -24.56
CA ILE A 79 50.38 15.72 -23.53
C ILE A 79 51.61 16.60 -23.39
N LYS A 80 52.81 15.99 -23.33
CA LYS A 80 54.08 16.70 -23.24
C LYS A 80 54.24 17.72 -24.38
N VAL A 81 53.97 17.32 -25.63
CA VAL A 81 54.12 18.22 -26.79
C VAL A 81 52.96 19.22 -26.87
N GLN A 82 51.74 18.81 -26.57
CA GLN A 82 50.53 19.65 -26.61
C GLN A 82 50.60 20.80 -25.62
N GLN A 83 51.08 20.50 -24.41
CA GLN A 83 51.12 21.45 -23.30
C GLN A 83 52.51 22.07 -23.14
N GLN A 84 53.50 21.64 -23.94
CA GLN A 84 54.90 22.09 -23.88
C GLN A 84 55.53 21.99 -22.47
N ILE A 85 55.18 20.93 -21.75
CA ILE A 85 55.63 20.68 -20.38
C ILE A 85 56.74 19.62 -20.32
N SER A 86 57.36 19.47 -19.16
CA SER A 86 58.29 18.37 -18.92
C SER A 86 57.57 17.02 -18.96
N ARG A 87 58.34 15.94 -19.16
CA ARG A 87 57.79 14.57 -19.13
C ARG A 87 57.13 14.26 -17.77
N ASN A 88 57.73 14.71 -16.67
CA ASN A 88 57.23 14.41 -15.33
C ASN A 88 55.85 15.06 -15.12
N GLU A 89 55.71 16.33 -15.51
CA GLU A 89 54.43 17.05 -15.47
C GLU A 89 53.39 16.38 -16.38
N ALA A 90 53.78 15.92 -17.58
CA ALA A 90 52.89 15.20 -18.47
C ALA A 90 52.40 13.86 -17.88
N VAL A 91 53.27 13.13 -17.16
CA VAL A 91 52.89 11.92 -16.42
C VAL A 91 51.89 12.27 -15.32
N GLU A 92 52.14 13.33 -14.55
CA GLU A 92 51.22 13.76 -13.49
C GLU A 92 49.84 14.15 -14.03
N ASN A 93 49.80 14.91 -15.14
CA ASN A 93 48.56 15.28 -15.80
C ASN A 93 47.80 14.05 -16.32
N PHE A 94 48.50 13.13 -16.98
CA PHE A 94 47.90 11.86 -17.44
C PHE A 94 47.29 11.04 -16.28
N GLN A 95 47.99 10.95 -15.14
CA GLN A 95 47.46 10.24 -13.97
C GLN A 95 46.27 10.98 -13.34
N ARG A 96 46.26 12.31 -13.35
CA ARG A 96 45.15 13.12 -12.83
C ARG A 96 43.87 12.88 -13.65
N GLU A 97 43.98 12.91 -14.98
CA GLU A 97 42.87 12.61 -15.90
C GLU A 97 42.34 11.19 -15.75
N LYS A 98 43.24 10.22 -15.51
CA LYS A 98 42.83 8.82 -15.28
C LYS A 98 42.09 8.64 -13.95
N LYS A 99 42.51 9.36 -12.89
CA LYS A 99 41.85 9.34 -11.58
C LYS A 99 40.45 9.97 -11.61
N THR A 100 40.28 11.09 -12.33
CA THR A 100 38.96 11.73 -12.51
C THR A 100 38.02 10.88 -13.36
N SER A 101 38.54 10.10 -14.31
CA SER A 101 37.75 9.14 -15.10
C SER A 101 37.25 7.93 -14.28
N TYR A 102 38.03 7.46 -13.29
CA TYR A 102 37.63 6.32 -12.47
C TYR A 102 36.57 6.69 -11.41
N SER A 103 36.70 7.86 -10.79
CA SER A 103 35.70 8.36 -9.83
C SER A 103 34.35 8.66 -10.51
N THR A 104 34.36 9.28 -11.69
CA THR A 104 33.13 9.57 -12.46
C THR A 104 32.39 8.30 -12.88
N LYS A 105 33.10 7.23 -13.26
CA LYS A 105 32.47 5.93 -13.57
C LYS A 105 31.80 5.29 -12.35
N THR A 106 32.40 5.38 -11.17
CA THR A 106 31.81 4.84 -9.94
C THR A 106 30.60 5.64 -9.47
N TYR A 107 30.60 6.97 -9.63
CA TYR A 107 29.43 7.79 -9.32
C TYR A 107 28.26 7.50 -10.25
N ASN A 108 28.49 7.38 -11.56
CA ASN A 108 27.42 7.13 -12.53
C ASN A 108 26.76 5.74 -12.33
N ASP A 109 27.54 4.69 -12.04
CA ASP A 109 27.01 3.35 -11.74
C ASP A 109 26.21 3.34 -10.42
N GLN A 110 26.60 4.16 -9.43
CA GLN A 110 25.83 4.32 -8.20
C GLN A 110 24.53 5.09 -8.42
N THR A 111 24.53 6.17 -9.21
CA THR A 111 23.31 6.94 -9.50
C THR A 111 22.29 6.14 -10.29
N GLU A 112 22.73 5.32 -11.25
CA GLU A 112 21.82 4.47 -12.03
C GLU A 112 21.17 3.38 -11.16
N LYS A 113 21.91 2.84 -10.19
CA LYS A 113 21.37 1.90 -9.19
C LYS A 113 20.35 2.56 -8.26
N ILE A 114 20.62 3.79 -7.81
CA ILE A 114 19.71 4.56 -6.95
C ILE A 114 18.41 4.87 -7.70
N GLU A 115 18.50 5.36 -8.94
CA GLU A 115 17.31 5.66 -9.77
C GLU A 115 16.45 4.40 -9.99
N ASN A 116 17.09 3.24 -10.18
CA ASN A 116 16.38 1.98 -10.37
C ASN A 116 15.72 1.48 -9.06
N LEU A 117 16.33 1.76 -7.90
CA LEU A 117 15.73 1.47 -6.60
C LEU A 117 14.55 2.39 -6.30
N GLU A 118 14.66 3.68 -6.61
CA GLU A 118 13.55 4.65 -6.47
C GLU A 118 12.34 4.26 -7.33
N LYS A 119 12.57 3.84 -8.58
CA LYS A 119 11.50 3.31 -9.45
C LYS A 119 10.83 2.05 -8.88
N LYS A 120 11.61 1.16 -8.26
CA LYS A 120 11.06 -0.03 -7.59
C LYS A 120 10.26 0.33 -6.34
N LEU A 121 10.74 1.30 -5.55
CA LEU A 121 10.05 1.79 -4.36
C LEU A 121 8.69 2.38 -4.72
N ALA A 122 8.64 3.29 -5.70
CA ALA A 122 7.39 3.90 -6.17
C ALA A 122 6.38 2.86 -6.68
N LYS A 123 6.87 1.83 -7.39
CA LYS A 123 6.01 0.72 -7.85
C LYS A 123 5.48 -0.12 -6.70
N LEU A 124 6.25 -0.29 -5.62
CA LEU A 124 5.83 -1.00 -4.42
C LEU A 124 4.76 -0.21 -3.68
N GLU A 125 4.95 1.11 -3.54
CA GLU A 125 3.99 2.03 -2.91
C GLU A 125 2.66 2.05 -3.67
N MET A 126 2.69 2.13 -4.99
CA MET A 126 1.47 2.05 -5.81
C MET A 126 0.70 0.74 -5.60
N LYS A 127 1.40 -0.40 -5.52
CA LYS A 127 0.76 -1.69 -5.26
C LYS A 127 0.15 -1.75 -3.85
N PHE A 128 0.85 -1.22 -2.86
CA PHE A 128 0.35 -1.17 -1.49
C PHE A 128 -0.94 -0.33 -1.41
N GLU A 129 -0.94 0.84 -2.04
CA GLU A 129 -2.10 1.72 -2.12
C GLU A 129 -3.30 1.04 -2.82
N GLU A 130 -3.03 0.35 -3.94
CA GLU A 130 -4.05 -0.43 -4.65
C GLU A 130 -4.65 -1.52 -3.76
N THR A 131 -3.80 -2.27 -3.03
CA THR A 131 -4.28 -3.30 -2.10
C THR A 131 -5.08 -2.73 -0.93
N ASN A 132 -4.66 -1.59 -0.37
CA ASN A 132 -5.38 -0.93 0.71
C ASN A 132 -6.75 -0.45 0.25
N ASN A 133 -6.82 0.17 -0.94
CA ASN A 133 -8.09 0.63 -1.48
C ASN A 133 -9.07 -0.54 -1.74
N ILE A 134 -8.56 -1.67 -2.23
CA ILE A 134 -9.38 -2.90 -2.37
C ILE A 134 -9.86 -3.38 -0.99
N PHE A 135 -9.00 -3.36 0.02
CA PHE A 135 -9.34 -3.77 1.38
C PHE A 135 -10.42 -2.88 1.99
N GLU A 136 -10.25 -1.55 1.93
CA GLU A 136 -11.23 -0.58 2.44
C GLU A 136 -12.59 -0.76 1.75
N LYS A 137 -12.61 -0.90 0.42
CA LYS A 137 -13.84 -1.17 -0.33
C LYS A 137 -14.50 -2.49 0.09
N LYS A 138 -13.72 -3.51 0.45
CA LYS A 138 -14.26 -4.78 0.96
C LYS A 138 -14.83 -4.63 2.36
N LEU A 139 -14.19 -3.85 3.23
CA LEU A 139 -14.72 -3.53 4.56
C LEU A 139 -16.05 -2.76 4.45
N GLU A 140 -16.11 -1.76 3.59
CA GLU A 140 -17.35 -0.99 3.35
C GLU A 140 -18.49 -1.89 2.85
N GLN A 141 -18.21 -2.82 1.92
CA GLN A 141 -19.20 -3.80 1.45
C GLN A 141 -19.74 -4.67 2.58
N ILE A 142 -18.87 -5.14 3.48
CA ILE A 142 -19.27 -5.97 4.62
C ILE A 142 -20.16 -5.15 5.57
N VAL A 143 -19.76 -3.92 5.90
CA VAL A 143 -20.54 -3.04 6.77
C VAL A 143 -21.92 -2.75 6.17
N GLN A 144 -21.98 -2.46 4.87
CA GLN A 144 -23.24 -2.24 4.16
C GLN A 144 -24.15 -3.47 4.18
N LEU A 145 -23.59 -4.66 3.98
CA LEU A 145 -24.34 -5.92 4.01
C LEU A 145 -24.99 -6.12 5.38
N PHE A 146 -24.22 -6.05 6.46
CA PHE A 146 -24.75 -6.16 7.82
C PHE A 146 -25.79 -5.08 8.15
N THR A 147 -25.54 -3.83 7.74
CA THR A 147 -26.48 -2.73 7.98
C THR A 147 -27.82 -2.99 7.29
N SER A 148 -27.81 -3.51 6.05
CA SER A 148 -29.03 -3.83 5.31
C SER A 148 -29.83 -4.97 5.94
N GLU A 149 -29.15 -6.01 6.44
CA GLU A 149 -29.78 -7.12 7.15
C GLU A 149 -30.43 -6.65 8.46
N LEU A 150 -29.70 -5.85 9.26
CA LEU A 150 -30.22 -5.30 10.51
C LEU A 150 -31.43 -4.40 10.26
N ASN A 151 -31.37 -3.51 9.26
CA ASN A 151 -32.50 -2.66 8.90
C ASN A 151 -33.74 -3.48 8.51
N THR A 152 -33.54 -4.59 7.80
CA THR A 152 -34.64 -5.49 7.42
C THR A 152 -35.26 -6.15 8.65
N VAL A 153 -34.45 -6.63 9.59
CA VAL A 153 -34.93 -7.23 10.84
C VAL A 153 -35.69 -6.20 11.68
N VAL A 154 -35.15 -4.99 11.84
CA VAL A 154 -35.82 -3.90 12.57
C VAL A 154 -37.15 -3.55 11.92
N ALA A 155 -37.22 -3.45 10.59
CA ALA A 155 -38.47 -3.19 9.87
C ALA A 155 -39.51 -4.30 10.11
N GLN A 156 -39.10 -5.57 10.07
CA GLN A 156 -40.00 -6.71 10.36
C GLN A 156 -40.52 -6.68 11.81
N ILE A 157 -39.65 -6.36 12.77
CA ILE A 157 -40.04 -6.20 14.19
C ILE A 157 -41.08 -5.09 14.32
N ASN A 158 -40.83 -3.93 13.71
CA ASN A 158 -41.75 -2.79 13.74
C ASN A 158 -43.11 -3.15 13.15
N LEU A 159 -43.14 -3.85 12.01
CA LEU A 159 -44.39 -4.31 11.39
C LEU A 159 -45.18 -5.26 12.29
N ARG A 160 -44.51 -6.24 12.92
CA ARG A 160 -45.15 -7.17 13.86
C ARG A 160 -45.68 -6.44 15.08
N PHE A 161 -44.91 -5.49 15.61
CA PHE A 161 -45.32 -4.67 16.74
C PHE A 161 -46.55 -3.85 16.40
N SER A 162 -46.60 -3.17 15.25
CA SER A 162 -47.78 -2.43 14.80
C SER A 162 -49.02 -3.33 14.66
N SER A 163 -48.87 -4.53 14.08
CA SER A 163 -49.98 -5.49 13.98
C SER A 163 -50.49 -5.94 15.35
N LEU A 164 -49.58 -6.18 16.30
CA LEU A 164 -49.93 -6.52 17.67
C LEU A 164 -50.69 -5.37 18.34
N MET A 165 -50.20 -4.14 18.21
CA MET A 165 -50.83 -2.95 18.76
C MET A 165 -52.23 -2.73 18.19
N ASN A 166 -52.42 -2.88 16.88
CA ASN A 166 -53.75 -2.78 16.25
C ASN A 166 -54.71 -3.88 16.73
N THR A 167 -54.21 -5.10 16.92
CA THR A 167 -55.01 -6.23 17.43
C THR A 167 -55.42 -5.98 18.88
N MET A 168 -54.51 -5.46 19.70
CA MET A 168 -54.76 -5.08 21.08
C MET A 168 -55.80 -3.96 21.15
N GLU A 169 -55.68 -2.93 20.32
CA GLU A 169 -56.67 -1.84 20.25
C GLU A 169 -58.05 -2.34 19.85
N SER A 170 -58.15 -3.20 18.82
CA SER A 170 -59.41 -3.81 18.39
C SER A 170 -60.03 -4.67 19.49
N THR A 171 -59.22 -5.42 20.22
CA THR A 171 -59.68 -6.24 21.36
C THR A 171 -60.19 -5.37 22.50
N LEU A 172 -59.44 -4.33 22.86
CA LEU A 172 -59.86 -3.36 23.89
C LEU A 172 -61.17 -2.67 23.51
N LYS A 173 -61.35 -2.27 22.25
CA LYS A 173 -62.61 -1.70 21.74
C LYS A 173 -63.78 -2.67 21.88
N LYS A 174 -63.60 -3.95 21.54
CA LYS A 174 -64.63 -5.00 21.68
C LYS A 174 -64.99 -5.26 23.15
N VAL A 175 -63.99 -5.32 24.03
CA VAL A 175 -64.23 -5.49 25.48
C VAL A 175 -65.00 -4.29 26.03
N ALA A 176 -64.62 -3.08 25.65
CA ALA A 176 -65.32 -1.86 26.05
C ALA A 176 -66.78 -1.85 25.58
N SER A 177 -67.06 -2.22 24.32
CA SER A 177 -68.45 -2.30 23.83
C SER A 177 -69.29 -3.35 24.56
N ASN A 178 -68.71 -4.52 24.87
CA ASN A 178 -69.40 -5.57 25.60
C ASN A 178 -69.75 -5.15 27.04
N ILE A 179 -68.84 -4.45 27.72
CA ILE A 179 -69.09 -3.91 29.06
C ILE A 179 -70.24 -2.89 29.02
N THR A 180 -70.32 -2.05 27.99
CA THR A 180 -71.43 -1.09 27.84
C THR A 180 -72.77 -1.79 27.63
N ILE A 181 -72.84 -2.78 26.74
CA ILE A 181 -74.06 -3.58 26.50
C ILE A 181 -74.52 -4.27 27.79
N GLN A 182 -73.59 -4.88 28.52
CA GLN A 182 -73.90 -5.55 29.78
C GLN A 182 -74.46 -4.59 30.84
N LYS A 183 -73.93 -3.35 30.91
CA LYS A 183 -74.47 -2.31 31.80
C LYS A 183 -75.88 -1.86 31.42
N ASP A 184 -76.17 -1.76 30.12
CA ASP A 184 -77.51 -1.38 29.62
C ASP A 184 -78.54 -2.49 29.91
N ASP A 185 -78.15 -3.76 29.74
CA ASP A 185 -78.98 -4.91 30.07
C ASP A 185 -79.27 -5.00 31.58
N ASP A 186 -78.25 -4.84 32.43
CA ASP A 186 -78.41 -4.83 33.89
C ASP A 186 -79.31 -3.68 34.37
N PHE A 187 -79.21 -2.51 33.74
CA PHE A 187 -80.06 -1.36 34.00
C PHE A 187 -81.52 -1.63 33.61
N LEU A 188 -81.76 -2.21 32.42
CA LEU A 188 -83.11 -2.58 31.95
C LEU A 188 -83.76 -3.63 32.85
N ILE A 189 -83.01 -4.65 33.29
CA ILE A 189 -83.48 -5.68 34.22
C ILE A 189 -83.87 -5.04 35.55
N SER A 190 -82.99 -4.20 36.11
CA SER A 190 -83.25 -3.50 37.38
C SER A 190 -84.50 -2.61 37.29
N ARG A 191 -84.69 -1.89 36.17
CA ARG A 191 -85.88 -1.07 35.94
C ARG A 191 -87.16 -1.89 35.87
N LYS A 192 -87.17 -3.01 35.12
CA LYS A 192 -88.34 -3.91 35.00
C LYS A 192 -88.72 -4.51 36.35
N GLN A 193 -87.74 -4.92 37.16
CA GLN A 193 -88.00 -5.43 38.51
C GLN A 193 -88.62 -4.35 39.41
N ASN A 194 -88.12 -3.12 39.33
CA ASN A 194 -88.62 -1.99 40.13
C ASN A 194 -90.05 -1.58 39.72
N GLU A 195 -90.35 -1.57 38.41
CA GLU A 195 -91.72 -1.34 37.91
C GLU A 195 -92.69 -2.45 38.33
N LYS A 196 -92.25 -3.72 38.32
CA LYS A 196 -93.03 -4.85 38.82
C LYS A 196 -93.33 -4.69 40.32
N ALA A 197 -92.32 -4.33 41.13
CA ALA A 197 -92.50 -4.06 42.55
C ALA A 197 -93.51 -2.91 42.81
N LYS A 198 -93.41 -1.81 42.05
CA LYS A 198 -94.39 -0.70 42.11
C LYS A 198 -95.82 -1.14 41.76
N ARG A 199 -95.99 -1.98 40.74
CA ARG A 199 -97.31 -2.53 40.37
C ARG A 199 -97.87 -3.43 41.47
N PHE A 200 -97.06 -4.31 42.06
CA PHE A 200 -97.50 -5.13 43.19
C PHE A 200 -97.94 -4.28 44.38
N LYS A 201 -97.17 -3.25 44.73
CA LYS A 201 -97.52 -2.32 45.81
C LYS A 201 -98.85 -1.60 45.54
N LYS A 202 -99.06 -1.12 44.32
CA LYS A 202 -100.33 -0.48 43.91
C LYS A 202 -101.52 -1.43 43.98
N ILE A 203 -101.34 -2.70 43.59
CA ILE A 203 -102.40 -3.73 43.71
C ILE A 203 -102.70 -4.05 45.17
N SER A 204 -101.68 -4.12 46.04
CA SER A 204 -101.91 -4.33 47.47
C SER A 204 -102.63 -3.15 48.12
N GLU A 205 -102.30 -1.91 47.75
CA GLU A 205 -102.99 -0.70 48.21
C GLU A 205 -104.44 -0.66 47.72
N GLN A 206 -104.70 -1.00 46.45
CA GLN A 206 -106.06 -1.09 45.91
C GLN A 206 -106.89 -2.19 46.59
N ARG A 207 -106.29 -3.35 46.91
CA ARG A 207 -106.96 -4.42 47.66
C ARG A 207 -107.24 -4.02 49.11
N GLY A 208 -106.30 -3.33 49.76
CA GLY A 208 -106.49 -2.77 51.11
C GLY A 208 -107.65 -1.78 51.15
N ASN A 209 -107.63 -0.77 50.27
CA ASN A 209 -108.72 0.21 50.16
C ASN A 209 -110.06 -0.44 49.81
N SER A 210 -110.08 -1.47 48.97
CA SER A 210 -111.32 -2.20 48.64
C SER A 210 -111.85 -2.98 49.85
N LEU A 211 -110.97 -3.62 50.64
CA LEU A 211 -111.36 -4.30 51.88
C LEU A 211 -111.88 -3.31 52.92
N ASP A 212 -111.21 -2.17 53.10
CA ASP A 212 -111.64 -1.12 54.03
C ASP A 212 -113.01 -0.55 53.63
N SER A 213 -113.26 -0.35 52.33
CA SER A 213 -114.58 0.10 51.83
C SER A 213 -115.70 -0.93 52.06
N VAL A 214 -115.39 -2.23 52.06
CA VAL A 214 -116.35 -3.31 52.36
C VAL A 214 -116.61 -3.36 53.86
N VAL A 215 -115.58 -3.17 54.68
CA VAL A 215 -115.71 -3.09 56.15
C VAL A 215 -116.53 -1.86 56.56
N GLU A 216 -116.33 -0.71 55.93
CA GLU A 216 -117.14 0.50 56.20
C GLU A 216 -118.61 0.33 55.78
N LYS A 217 -118.89 -0.29 54.62
CA LYS A 217 -120.27 -0.61 54.22
C LYS A 217 -120.97 -1.56 55.20
N ASN A 218 -120.24 -2.53 55.76
CA ASN A 218 -120.78 -3.47 56.74
C ASN A 218 -120.96 -2.88 58.15
N LYS A 219 -120.28 -1.77 58.48
CA LYS A 219 -120.52 -1.03 59.73
C LYS A 219 -121.83 -0.22 59.73
N GLY A 220 -122.43 0.01 58.55
CA GLY A 220 -123.71 0.71 58.41
C GLY A 220 -124.96 -0.17 58.55
N THR A 221 -124.82 -1.50 58.65
CA THR A 221 -125.95 -2.45 58.60
C THR A 221 -126.25 -3.17 59.91
N LEU A 222 -125.68 -2.71 61.03
CA LEU A 222 -126.01 -3.17 62.38
C LEU A 222 -126.49 -1.97 63.20
N LYS A 223 -127.76 -1.61 63.02
CA LYS A 223 -128.60 -0.88 63.98
C LYS A 223 -129.72 -1.80 64.42
#